data_AF-A0A1Z5ISV8-F1
#
_entry.id   AF-A0A1Z5ISV8-F1
#
_cell.length_a   1.000
_cell.length_b   1.000
_cell.length_c   1.000
_cell.angle_alpha   90.00
_cell.angle_beta   90.00
_cell.angle_gamma   90.00
#
_symmetry.space_group_name_H-M   'P 1'
#
loop_
_entity.id
_entity.type
_entity.pdbx_description
1 polymer ?
#
loop_
_entity_poly.entity_id
_entity_poly.type
_entity_poly.pdbx_seq_one_letter_code
_entity_poly.pdbx_strand_id
1 'polypeptide(L)'
;MFIYIKYDEDGFITAYQNIEADGFTKVFILDSWITQFAQHSDKFRYDTDKKVILNPGNLPNVSLEELNTKYSSVLETSQQAVQSATALAQQQTVSATGIAQLQTSIGQLQKSITELALSQSEKGTK
;
A
#
# COMPACT_ATOMS: atom_id res chain seq x y z
N MET A 1 30.79 -15.67 10.37
CA MET A 1 31.53 -16.27 9.23
C MET A 1 32.77 -15.44 8.95
N PHE A 2 33.91 -16.06 8.60
CA PHE A 2 35.08 -15.31 8.13
C PHE A 2 35.05 -15.17 6.60
N ILE A 3 35.34 -13.98 6.11
CA ILE A 3 35.51 -13.67 4.68
C ILE A 3 36.74 -12.77 4.49
N TYR A 4 37.08 -12.49 3.24
CA TYR A 4 38.18 -11.61 2.85
C TYR A 4 37.61 -10.42 2.09
N ILE A 5 37.96 -9.19 2.48
CA ILE A 5 37.41 -7.95 1.89
C ILE A 5 38.50 -7.01 1.36
N LYS A 6 38.14 -6.17 0.39
CA LYS A 6 38.83 -4.92 0.05
C LYS A 6 37.97 -3.74 0.48
N TYR A 7 38.61 -2.62 0.78
CA TYR A 7 37.94 -1.39 1.17
C TYR A 7 38.67 -0.17 0.62
N ASP A 8 37.97 0.95 0.51
CA ASP A 8 38.53 2.24 0.11
C ASP A 8 39.13 3.01 1.30
N GLU A 9 39.59 4.25 1.05
CA GLU A 9 40.22 5.11 2.06
C GLU A 9 39.28 5.46 3.22
N ASP A 10 37.96 5.47 2.97
CA ASP A 10 36.92 5.70 3.97
C ASP A 10 36.47 4.40 4.66
N GLY A 11 37.05 3.27 4.27
CA GLY A 11 36.76 1.94 4.79
C GLY A 11 35.52 1.29 4.20
N PHE A 12 34.86 1.85 3.18
CA PHE A 12 33.74 1.18 2.52
C PHE A 12 34.21 -0.03 1.74
N ILE A 13 33.46 -1.12 1.82
CA ILE A 13 33.85 -2.38 1.19
C ILE A 13 33.66 -2.28 -0.32
N THR A 14 34.72 -2.59 -1.07
CA THR A 14 34.74 -2.50 -2.54
C THR A 14 34.77 -3.86 -3.22
N ALA A 15 35.19 -4.91 -2.52
CA ALA A 15 35.12 -6.29 -2.99
C ALA A 15 35.14 -7.27 -1.81
N TYR A 16 34.62 -8.48 -2.01
CA TYR A 16 34.75 -9.56 -1.04
C TYR A 16 34.87 -10.93 -1.71
N GLN A 17 35.47 -11.88 -1.00
CA GLN A 17 35.61 -13.27 -1.43
C GLN A 17 35.78 -14.22 -0.25
N ASN A 18 35.60 -15.52 -0.50
CA ASN A 18 35.66 -16.57 0.52
C ASN A 18 37.03 -17.27 0.60
N ILE A 19 37.97 -16.87 -0.24
CA ILE A 19 39.31 -17.46 -0.33
C ILE A 19 40.33 -16.35 -0.04
N GLU A 20 41.45 -16.70 0.57
CA GLU A 20 42.55 -15.76 0.79
C GLU A 20 43.16 -15.32 -0.54
N ALA A 21 43.40 -14.02 -0.69
CA ALA A 21 44.10 -13.45 -1.83
C ALA A 21 44.83 -12.17 -1.43
N ASP A 22 45.82 -11.82 -2.23
CA ASP A 22 46.63 -10.62 -2.00
C ASP A 22 45.78 -9.34 -2.03
N GLY A 23 46.11 -8.43 -1.12
CA GLY A 23 45.38 -7.17 -0.93
C GLY A 23 43.98 -7.31 -0.32
N PHE A 24 43.57 -8.49 0.17
CA PHE A 24 42.33 -8.64 0.94
C PHE A 24 42.59 -8.78 2.45
N THR A 25 41.72 -8.20 3.26
CA THR A 25 41.74 -8.29 4.73
C THR A 25 40.74 -9.33 5.22
N LYS A 26 41.18 -10.25 6.08
CA LYS A 26 40.30 -11.25 6.72
C LYS A 26 39.45 -10.60 7.81
N VAL A 27 38.14 -10.76 7.74
CA VAL A 27 37.16 -10.15 8.65
C VAL A 27 36.08 -11.13 9.07
N PHE A 28 35.43 -10.87 10.20
CA PHE A 28 34.29 -11.65 10.67
C PHE A 28 32.98 -10.89 10.43
N ILE A 29 31.99 -11.60 9.88
CA ILE A 29 30.62 -11.13 9.68
C ILE A 29 29.65 -11.93 10.55
N LEU A 30 28.73 -11.24 11.21
CA LEU A 30 27.64 -11.86 11.97
C LEU A 30 26.68 -12.59 11.02
N ASP A 31 26.17 -13.73 11.46
CA ASP A 31 25.24 -14.55 10.68
C ASP A 31 23.98 -13.76 10.25
N SER A 32 23.46 -12.94 11.16
CA SER A 32 22.32 -12.05 10.93
C SER A 32 22.56 -10.97 9.86
N TRP A 33 23.81 -10.73 9.46
CA TRP A 33 24.16 -9.72 8.46
C TRP A 33 24.47 -10.33 7.09
N ILE A 34 24.58 -11.64 6.95
CA ILE A 34 25.08 -12.28 5.71
C ILE A 34 24.22 -11.91 4.50
N THR A 35 22.89 -12.00 4.60
CA THR A 35 21.99 -11.66 3.49
C THR A 35 22.10 -10.20 3.08
N GLN A 36 22.10 -9.29 4.06
CA GLN A 36 22.24 -7.85 3.81
C GLN A 36 23.61 -7.52 3.21
N PHE A 37 24.66 -8.16 3.70
CA PHE A 37 26.00 -8.00 3.21
C PHE A 37 26.14 -8.48 1.76
N ALA A 38 25.58 -9.64 1.41
CA ALA A 38 25.64 -10.15 0.05
C ALA A 38 24.93 -9.21 -0.96
N GLN A 39 23.86 -8.54 -0.54
CA GLN A 39 23.07 -7.64 -1.39
C GLN A 39 23.63 -6.20 -1.43
N HIS A 40 24.26 -5.75 -0.35
CA HIS A 40 24.63 -4.35 -0.14
C HIS A 40 26.02 -4.21 0.50
N SER A 41 26.97 -5.06 0.12
CA SER A 41 28.33 -5.07 0.69
C SER A 41 28.99 -3.68 0.66
N ASP A 42 28.73 -2.91 -0.39
CA ASP A 42 29.21 -1.54 -0.60
C ASP A 42 28.73 -0.52 0.45
N LYS A 43 27.72 -0.89 1.26
CA LYS A 43 27.20 -0.05 2.36
C LYS A 43 27.83 -0.37 3.71
N PHE A 44 28.54 -1.49 3.82
CA PHE A 44 29.29 -1.85 5.02
C PHE A 44 30.66 -1.16 5.00
N ARG A 45 31.17 -0.88 6.20
CA ARG A 45 32.51 -0.31 6.39
C ARG A 45 33.38 -1.23 7.22
N TYR A 46 34.68 -1.18 6.99
CA TYR A 46 35.69 -1.78 7.84
C TYR A 46 36.34 -0.71 8.72
N ASP A 47 36.26 -0.88 10.03
CA ASP A 47 36.98 -0.07 11.02
C ASP A 47 38.37 -0.69 11.19
N THR A 48 39.40 -0.03 10.65
CA THR A 48 40.79 -0.51 10.65
C THR A 48 41.40 -0.52 12.05
N ASP A 49 41.00 0.41 12.91
CA ASP A 49 41.50 0.53 14.30
C ASP A 49 40.95 -0.61 15.16
N LYS A 50 39.64 -0.85 15.08
CA LYS A 50 38.95 -1.90 15.85
C LYS A 50 39.01 -3.26 15.18
N LYS A 51 39.38 -3.32 13.91
CA LYS A 51 39.41 -4.52 13.06
C LYS A 51 38.06 -5.23 12.96
N VAL A 52 36.98 -4.45 12.83
CA VAL A 52 35.59 -4.96 12.76
C VAL A 52 34.83 -4.40 11.57
N ILE A 53 33.80 -5.13 11.14
CA ILE A 53 32.84 -4.66 10.15
C ILE A 53 31.75 -3.85 10.85
N LEU A 54 31.48 -2.66 10.33
CA LEU A 54 30.40 -1.77 10.74
C LEU A 54 29.21 -1.98 9.81
N ASN A 55 28.09 -2.41 10.39
CA ASN A 55 26.80 -2.45 9.69
C ASN A 55 26.20 -1.03 9.68
N PRO A 56 25.74 -0.51 8.53
CA PRO A 56 25.10 0.81 8.44
C PRO A 56 23.77 0.91 9.21
N GLY A 57 23.15 -0.21 9.57
CA GLY A 57 21.98 -0.29 10.47
C GLY A 57 20.64 0.14 9.85
N ASN A 58 20.66 0.68 8.62
CA ASN A 58 19.50 1.23 7.92
C ASN A 58 19.26 0.59 6.55
N LEU A 59 19.79 -0.61 6.32
CA LEU A 59 19.56 -1.32 5.06
C LEU A 59 18.12 -1.83 4.97
N PRO A 60 17.50 -1.74 3.79
CA PRO A 60 16.20 -2.37 3.55
C PRO A 60 16.29 -3.86 3.89
N ASN A 61 15.37 -4.35 4.71
CA ASN A 61 15.24 -5.79 4.99
C ASN A 61 14.32 -6.50 4.00
N VAL A 62 13.91 -5.81 2.93
CA VAL A 62 13.04 -6.31 1.88
C VAL A 62 13.76 -6.20 0.56
N SER A 63 13.68 -7.24 -0.28
CA SER A 63 14.21 -7.17 -1.63
C SER A 63 13.40 -6.17 -2.47
N LEU A 64 13.98 -5.66 -3.55
CA LEU A 64 13.27 -4.81 -4.50
C LEU A 64 12.02 -5.52 -5.07
N GLU A 65 12.11 -6.84 -5.25
CA GLU A 65 11.00 -7.68 -5.69
C GLU A 65 9.88 -7.75 -4.65
N GLU A 66 10.21 -7.94 -3.37
CA GLU A 66 9.21 -7.95 -2.29
C GLU A 66 8.54 -6.57 -2.15
N LEU A 67 9.31 -5.49 -2.30
CA LEU A 67 8.77 -4.13 -2.32
C LEU A 67 7.81 -3.93 -3.50
N ASN A 68 8.17 -4.41 -4.69
CA ASN A 68 7.34 -4.31 -5.89
C ASN A 68 6.03 -5.10 -5.75
N THR A 69 6.09 -6.30 -5.16
CA THR A 69 4.91 -7.11 -4.83
C THR A 69 3.99 -6.40 -3.85
N LYS A 70 4.55 -5.84 -2.76
CA LYS A 70 3.77 -5.06 -1.78
C LYS A 70 3.11 -3.84 -2.42
N TYR A 71 3.85 -3.11 -3.25
CA TYR A 71 3.32 -1.96 -3.97
C TYR A 71 2.18 -2.33 -4.92
N SER A 72 2.34 -3.42 -5.67
CA SER A 72 1.31 -3.92 -6.59
C SER A 72 0.02 -4.34 -5.86
N SER A 73 0.16 -5.01 -4.70
CA SER A 73 -0.97 -5.39 -3.86
C SER A 73 -1.73 -4.18 -3.28
N VAL A 74 -0.99 -3.15 -2.84
CA VAL A 74 -1.60 -1.89 -2.36
C VAL A 74 -2.32 -1.17 -3.49
N LEU A 75 -1.75 -1.15 -4.69
CA LEU A 75 -2.37 -0.54 -5.87
C LEU A 75 -3.68 -1.25 -6.24
N GLU A 76 -3.69 -2.59 -6.26
CA GLU A 76 -4.87 -3.39 -6.53
C GLU A 76 -5.97 -3.14 -5.48
N THR A 77 -5.60 -3.18 -4.19
CA THR A 77 -6.54 -2.92 -3.09
C THR A 77 -7.14 -1.50 -3.19
N SER A 78 -6.32 -0.51 -3.55
CA SER A 78 -6.78 0.87 -3.72
C SER A 78 -7.75 1.01 -4.89
N GLN A 79 -7.49 0.32 -6.01
CA GLN A 79 -8.41 0.30 -7.16
C GLN A 79 -9.76 -0.34 -6.79
N GLN A 80 -9.74 -1.47 -6.07
CA GLN A 80 -10.96 -2.13 -5.60
C GLN A 80 -11.76 -1.24 -4.63
N ALA A 81 -11.09 -0.53 -3.73
CA ALA A 81 -11.74 0.42 -2.81
C ALA A 81 -12.41 1.58 -3.55
N VAL A 82 -11.73 2.17 -4.55
CA VAL A 82 -12.29 3.25 -5.38
C VAL A 82 -13.50 2.77 -6.19
N GLN A 83 -13.42 1.58 -6.79
CA GLN A 83 -14.53 0.98 -7.53
C GLN A 83 -15.74 0.71 -6.62
N SER A 84 -15.51 0.17 -5.42
CA SER A 84 -16.56 -0.10 -4.43
C SER A 84 -17.22 1.20 -3.95
N ALA A 85 -16.43 2.24 -3.65
CA ALA A 85 -16.95 3.55 -3.27
C ALA A 85 -17.78 4.19 -4.39
N THR A 86 -17.33 4.04 -5.65
CA THR A 86 -18.05 4.53 -6.83
C THR A 86 -19.39 3.81 -6.98
N ALA A 87 -19.41 2.48 -6.86
CA ALA A 87 -20.64 1.69 -6.92
C ALA A 87 -21.63 2.09 -5.82
N LEU A 88 -21.14 2.31 -4.59
CA LEU A 88 -21.97 2.77 -3.47
C LEU A 88 -22.57 4.17 -3.74
N ALA A 89 -21.78 5.10 -4.26
CA ALA A 89 -22.26 6.44 -4.61
C ALA A 89 -23.31 6.41 -5.74
N GLN A 90 -23.12 5.55 -6.74
CA GLN A 90 -24.11 5.33 -7.80
C GLN A 90 -25.41 4.75 -7.23
N GLN A 91 -25.33 3.75 -6.34
CA GLN A 91 -26.50 3.16 -5.69
C GLN A 91 -27.28 4.20 -4.86
N GLN A 92 -26.60 5.04 -4.08
CA GLN A 92 -27.24 6.11 -3.32
C GLN A 92 -27.95 7.12 -4.21
N THR A 93 -27.37 7.45 -5.37
CA THR A 93 -27.98 8.35 -6.36
C THR A 93 -29.26 7.76 -6.95
N VAL A 94 -29.25 6.47 -7.30
CA VAL A 94 -30.44 5.74 -7.78
C VAL A 94 -31.53 5.71 -6.70
N SER A 95 -31.17 5.43 -5.45
CA SER A 95 -32.12 5.45 -4.34
C SER A 95 -32.75 6.83 -4.13
N ALA A 96 -31.97 7.91 -4.16
CA ALA A 96 -32.48 9.27 -4.04
C ALA A 96 -33.46 9.62 -5.17
N THR A 97 -33.15 9.20 -6.40
CA THR A 97 -34.03 9.40 -7.56
C THR A 97 -35.34 8.62 -7.42
N GLY A 98 -35.28 7.37 -6.97
CA GLY A 98 -36.47 6.54 -6.71
C GLY A 98 -37.35 7.11 -5.60
N ILE A 99 -36.76 7.65 -4.52
CA ILE A 99 -37.50 8.33 -3.45
C ILE A 99 -38.21 9.58 -3.99
N ALA A 100 -37.55 10.38 -4.82
CA ALA A 100 -38.16 11.57 -5.42
C ALA A 100 -39.35 11.24 -6.35
N GLN A 101 -39.24 10.15 -7.11
CA GLN A 101 -40.35 9.64 -7.94
C GLN A 101 -41.52 9.18 -7.07
N LEU A 102 -41.26 8.43 -6.00
CA LEU A 102 -42.30 8.00 -5.05
C LEU A 102 -43.01 9.19 -4.39
N GLN A 103 -42.26 10.21 -3.96
CA GLN A 103 -42.83 11.44 -3.40
C GLN A 103 -43.77 12.15 -4.39
N THR A 104 -43.40 12.20 -5.66
CA THR A 104 -44.23 12.79 -6.72
C THR A 104 -45.52 11.99 -6.91
N SER A 105 -45.44 10.66 -6.99
CA SER A 105 -46.61 9.79 -7.12
C SER A 105 -47.55 9.90 -5.91
N ILE A 106 -47.00 9.99 -4.70
CA ILE A 106 -47.80 10.20 -3.47
C ILE A 106 -48.53 11.55 -3.53
N GLY A 107 -47.87 12.62 -3.97
CA GLY A 107 -48.50 13.94 -4.12
C GLY A 107 -49.62 13.95 -5.16
N GLN A 108 -49.47 13.20 -6.27
CA GLN A 108 -50.53 13.03 -7.27
C GLN A 108 -51.73 12.26 -6.72
N LEU A 109 -51.48 11.15 -6.01
CA LEU A 109 -52.53 10.38 -5.35
C LEU A 109 -53.31 11.23 -4.34
N GLN A 110 -52.64 12.04 -3.53
CA GLN A 110 -53.28 12.96 -2.57
C GLN A 110 -54.21 13.97 -3.26
N LYS A 111 -53.82 14.50 -4.42
CA LYS A 111 -54.68 15.39 -5.22
C LYS A 111 -55.92 14.67 -5.72
N SER A 112 -55.76 13.49 -6.34
CA SER A 112 -56.90 12.72 -6.85
C SER A 112 -57.86 12.28 -5.76
N ILE A 113 -57.37 11.91 -4.57
CA ILE A 113 -58.22 11.60 -3.40
C ILE A 113 -59.02 12.83 -2.98
N THR A 114 -58.39 14.00 -2.95
CA THR A 114 -59.05 15.27 -2.60
C THR A 114 -60.15 15.64 -3.59
N GLU A 115 -59.86 15.55 -4.89
CA GLU A 115 -60.82 15.79 -5.97
C GLU A 115 -62.01 14.84 -5.91
N LEU A 116 -61.75 13.55 -5.65
CA LEU A 116 -62.80 12.56 -5.48
C LEU A 116 -63.70 12.89 -4.28
N ALA A 117 -63.11 13.24 -3.13
CA ALA A 117 -63.85 13.62 -1.94
C ALA A 117 -64.75 14.86 -2.18
N LEU A 118 -64.23 15.88 -2.86
CA LEU A 118 -65.00 17.06 -3.30
C LEU A 118 -66.17 16.66 -4.19
N SER A 119 -65.93 15.85 -5.24
CA SER A 119 -66.97 15.42 -6.17
C SER A 119 -68.10 14.61 -5.51
N GLN A 120 -67.79 13.84 -4.46
CA GLN A 120 -68.79 13.10 -3.70
C GLN A 120 -69.60 14.01 -2.76
N SER A 121 -68.97 15.03 -2.17
CA SER A 121 -69.68 16.01 -1.34
C SER A 121 -70.73 16.80 -2.13
N GLU A 122 -70.45 17.13 -3.40
CA GLU A 122 -71.38 17.85 -4.28
C GLU A 122 -72.57 16.97 -4.73
N LYS A 123 -72.39 15.65 -4.85
CA LYS A 123 -73.45 14.71 -5.22
C LYS A 123 -74.44 14.41 -4.09
N GLY A 124 -74.05 14.58 -2.83
CA GLY A 124 -74.90 14.32 -1.66
C GLY A 124 -75.87 15.45 -1.29
N THR A 125 -75.77 16.61 -1.93
CA THR A 125 -76.57 17.83 -1.63
C THR A 125 -77.76 18.06 -2.56
N LYS A 126 -78.26 17.04 -3.28
CA LYS A 126 -79.48 17.13 -4.11
C LYS A 126 -80.60 16.23 -3.62
#